data_AF-G9AEE2-F1
#
_entry.id   AF-G9AEE2-F1
#
_cell.length_a   1.000
_cell.length_b   1.000
_cell.length_c   1.000
_cell.angle_alpha   90.00
_cell.angle_beta   90.00
_cell.angle_gamma   90.00
#
_symmetry.space_group_name_H-M   'P 1'
#
loop_
_entity.id
_entity.type
_entity.pdbx_description
1 polymer ?
#
loop_
_entity_poly.entity_id
_entity_poly.type
_entity_poly.pdbx_seq_one_letter_code
_entity_poly.pdbx_strand_id
1 'polypeptide(L)' 'MGEGTVLHASPSLSSPVSILANGRLVGKGELIRIGEGLGVRVVRLSTDG' A
#
# COMPACT_ATOMS: atom_id res chain seq x y z
N MET A 1 6.94 -18.68 13.97
CA MET A 1 6.59 -18.77 12.53
C MET A 1 7.61 -19.71 11.91
N GLY A 2 7.15 -20.77 11.24
CA GLY A 2 8.02 -21.75 10.58
C GLY A 2 7.93 -21.62 9.06
N GLU A 3 8.73 -22.39 8.35
CA GLU A 3 8.61 -22.51 6.89
C GLU A 3 7.17 -22.90 6.49
N GLY A 4 6.67 -22.32 5.41
CA GLY A 4 5.30 -22.54 4.92
C GLY A 4 4.20 -21.85 5.73
N THR A 5 4.53 -21.06 6.76
CA THR A 5 3.51 -20.31 7.51
C THR A 5 2.89 -19.21 6.63
N VAL A 6 1.58 -19.29 6.40
CA VAL A 6 0.80 -18.25 5.70
C VAL A 6 0.18 -17.30 6.73
N LEU A 7 0.33 -16.00 6.51
CA LEU A 7 -0.38 -14.97 7.27
C LEU A 7 -1.32 -14.23 6.35
N HIS A 8 -2.57 -14.13 6.78
CA HIS A 8 -3.53 -13.28 6.10
C HIS A 8 -3.20 -11.83 6.37
N ALA A 9 -2.68 -11.14 5.37
CA ALA A 9 -2.53 -9.70 5.38
C ALA A 9 -3.87 -9.07 5.06
N SER A 10 -4.35 -8.21 5.96
CA SER A 10 -5.42 -7.26 5.68
C SER A 10 -4.81 -5.88 5.43
N PRO A 11 -5.35 -5.08 4.48
CA PRO A 11 -6.57 -5.33 3.73
C PRO A 11 -6.35 -6.13 2.43
N SER A 12 -7.46 -6.53 1.78
CA SER A 12 -7.49 -7.33 0.55
C SER A 12 -6.61 -6.78 -0.58
N LEU A 13 -6.20 -7.62 -1.54
CA LEU A 13 -5.43 -7.18 -2.72
C LEU A 13 -6.14 -6.13 -3.58
N SER A 14 -7.48 -6.03 -3.47
CA SER A 14 -8.28 -4.98 -4.10
C SER A 14 -8.34 -3.67 -3.30
N SER A 15 -7.78 -3.64 -2.09
CA SER A 15 -7.82 -2.45 -1.25
C SER A 15 -6.64 -1.52 -1.53
N PRO A 16 -6.85 -0.19 -1.49
CA PRO A 16 -5.76 0.76 -1.61
C PRO A 16 -4.66 0.54 -0.54
N VAL A 17 -3.41 0.61 -0.97
CA VAL A 17 -2.22 0.55 -0.10
C VAL A 17 -2.06 1.85 0.69
N SER A 18 -1.47 1.75 1.88
CA SER A 18 -1.05 2.92 2.67
C SER A 18 0.22 3.54 2.10
N ILE A 19 0.23 4.87 1.96
CA ILE A 19 1.42 5.64 1.63
C ILE A 19 1.93 6.26 2.94
N LEU A 20 3.13 5.87 3.36
CA LEU A 20 3.76 6.37 4.58
C LEU A 20 4.97 7.23 4.24
N ALA A 21 5.13 8.36 4.92
CA ALA A 21 6.33 9.19 4.87
C ALA A 21 6.78 9.50 6.30
N ASN A 22 8.05 9.23 6.62
CA ASN A 22 8.59 9.44 7.96
C ASN A 22 7.77 8.75 9.07
N GLY A 23 7.21 7.58 8.79
CA GLY A 23 6.35 6.83 9.71
C GLY A 23 4.91 7.37 9.86
N ARG A 24 4.55 8.46 9.16
CA ARG A 24 3.19 9.02 9.17
C ARG A 24 2.38 8.60 7.96
N LEU A 25 1.08 8.34 8.16
CA LEU A 25 0.15 8.04 7.07
C LEU A 25 -0.19 9.33 6.31
N VAL A 26 0.26 9.42 5.07
CA VAL A 26 0.08 10.62 4.23
C VAL A 26 -0.90 10.40 3.08
N GLY A 27 -1.35 9.16 2.85
CA GLY A 27 -2.35 8.88 1.83
C GLY A 27 -2.66 7.42 1.61
N LYS A 28 -3.51 7.18 0.61
CA LYS A 28 -3.90 5.88 0.08
C LYS A 28 -3.76 5.88 -1.44
N GLY A 29 -3.37 4.75 -2.01
CA GLY A 29 -3.26 4.61 -3.45
C GLY A 29 -3.44 3.18 -3.94
N GLU A 30 -3.60 3.03 -5.25
CA GLU A 30 -3.72 1.74 -5.91
C GLU A 30 -2.39 1.36 -6.55
N LEU A 31 -2.04 0.07 -6.46
CA LEU A 31 -0.87 -0.47 -7.14
C LEU A 31 -1.11 -0.44 -8.66
N ILE A 32 -0.15 0.12 -9.40
CA ILE A 32 -0.17 0.17 -10.85
C ILE A 32 1.16 -0.29 -11.43
N ARG A 33 1.16 -0.79 -12.67
CA ARG A 33 2.39 -1.05 -13.43
C ARG A 33 2.85 0.22 -14.13
N ILE A 34 4.15 0.52 -14.07
CA ILE A 34 4.78 1.63 -14.77
C ILE A 34 5.96 1.05 -15.56
N GLY A 35 5.74 0.74 -16.84
CA GLY A 35 6.66 -0.10 -17.61
C GLY A 35 6.90 -1.43 -16.90
N GLU A 36 8.17 -1.78 -16.69
CA GLU A 36 8.57 -2.96 -15.92
C GLU A 36 8.52 -2.77 -14.39
N GLY A 37 8.28 -1.55 -13.92
CA GLY A 37 8.22 -1.20 -12.50
C GLY A 37 6.83 -1.30 -11.89
N LEU A 38 6.79 -1.27 -10.55
CA LEU A 38 5.58 -1.09 -9.75
C LEU A 38 5.51 0.36 -9.24
N GLY A 39 4.35 1.00 -9.37
CA GLY A 39 4.08 2.32 -8.84
C GLY A 39 2.79 2.37 -8.04
N VAL A 40 2.49 3.55 -7.50
CA VAL A 40 1.26 3.82 -6.74
C VAL A 40 0.54 5.01 -7.34
N ARG A 41 -0.69 4.82 -7.80
CA ARG A 41 -1.59 5.93 -8.15
C ARG A 41 -2.26 6.43 -6.89
N VAL A 42 -2.04 7.70 -6.55
CA VAL A 42 -2.67 8.33 -5.38
C VAL A 42 -4.19 8.40 -5.59
N VAL A 43 -4.96 7.87 -4.64
CA VAL A 43 -6.44 7.92 -4.64
C VAL A 43 -6.95 8.92 -3.61
N ARG A 44 -6.25 9.04 -2.48
CA ARG A 44 -6.56 10.01 -1.43
C ARG A 44 -5.27 10.46 -0.74
N LEU A 45 -5.14 11.76 -0.52
CA LEU A 45 -4.14 12.31 0.39
C LEU A 45 -4.75 12.48 1.79
N SER A 46 -3.93 12.28 2.81
CA SER A 46 -4.28 12.67 4.18
C SER A 46 -4.32 14.20 4.25
N THR A 47 -5.28 14.73 4.99
CA THR A 47 -5.29 16.16 5.37
C THR A 47 -4.37 16.45 6.55
N ASP A 48 -3.88 15.39 7.21
CA ASP A 48 -3.06 15.46 8.40
C ASP A 48 -1.60 15.20 7.99
N GLY A 49 -0.90 16.28 7.62
CA GLY A 49 0.53 16.30 7.31
C GLY A 49 1.36 16.82 8.47
#